data_AF-A0A1Y5U446-F1
#
_entry.id   AF-A0A1Y5U446-F1
#
_cell.length_a   1.000
_cell.length_b   1.000
_cell.length_c   1.000
_cell.angle_alpha   90.00
_cell.angle_beta   90.00
_cell.angle_gamma   90.00
#
_symmetry.space_group_name_H-M   'P 1'
#
loop_
_entity.id
_entity.type
_entity.pdbx_description
1 polymer ?
#
loop_
_entity_poly.entity_id
_entity_poly.type
_entity_poly.pdbx_seq_one_letter_code
_entity_poly.pdbx_strand_id
1 'polypeptide(L)'
;MTQHRLVVDEEVARGGEGWKSLALEMNFIHQLTHITRERNCLRHDDRVDCVAGAVGHLVRVLAQDPEHARKTLLEDEKDRWIAQWFNEAAESGPRFGRRGVMRNGEFTEVWQVSF
;
A
#
# COMPACT_ATOMS: atom_id res chain seq x y z
N MET A 1 12.26 -4.08 -10.11
CA MET A 1 12.07 -4.16 -8.65
C MET A 1 12.53 -2.85 -8.04
N THR A 2 11.63 -2.07 -7.47
CA THR A 2 12.00 -0.94 -6.61
C THR A 2 12.50 -1.51 -5.29
N GLN A 3 13.82 -1.60 -5.14
CA GLN A 3 14.44 -1.96 -3.87
C GLN A 3 14.17 -0.82 -2.88
N HIS A 4 13.52 -1.12 -1.75
CA HIS A 4 13.35 -0.16 -0.67
C HIS A 4 14.74 0.31 -0.19
N ARG A 5 14.95 1.62 -0.14
CA ARG A 5 16.22 2.22 0.29
C ARG A 5 16.01 2.91 1.63
N LEU A 6 16.87 2.61 2.60
CA LEU A 6 17.00 3.39 3.81
C LEU A 6 17.89 4.60 3.49
N VAL A 7 17.33 5.80 3.60
CA VAL A 7 18.09 7.05 3.45
C VAL A 7 18.35 7.58 4.85
N VAL A 8 19.61 7.87 5.14
CA VAL A 8 20.06 8.39 6.43
C VAL A 8 20.74 9.72 6.19
N ASP A 9 20.47 10.68 7.08
CA ASP A 9 21.19 11.95 7.08
C ASP A 9 22.69 11.72 7.38
N GLU A 10 23.57 12.38 6.64
CA GLU A 10 25.01 12.16 6.73
C GLU A 10 25.59 12.65 8.06
N GLU A 11 25.11 13.79 8.57
CA GLU A 11 25.57 14.36 9.83
C GLU A 11 25.22 13.43 10.99
N VAL A 12 24.00 12.88 10.94
CA VAL A 12 23.54 11.82 11.82
C VAL A 12 24.45 10.60 11.65
N ALA A 13 24.67 10.07 10.46
CA ALA A 13 25.55 8.90 10.28
C ALA A 13 26.98 9.08 10.83
N ARG A 14 27.49 10.32 10.86
CA ARG A 14 28.84 10.65 11.37
C ARG A 14 28.96 10.72 12.89
N GLY A 15 27.85 10.69 13.63
CA GLY A 15 27.91 10.54 15.08
C GLY A 15 27.73 11.81 15.91
N GLY A 16 27.81 13.01 15.33
CA GLY A 16 27.73 14.28 16.08
C GLY A 16 28.50 14.28 17.43
N GLU A 17 28.06 15.09 18.40
CA GLU A 17 28.55 14.98 19.79
C GLU A 17 27.80 13.92 20.59
N GLY A 18 26.52 13.69 20.28
CA GLY A 18 25.65 12.79 21.02
C GLY A 18 26.02 11.30 20.94
N TRP A 19 26.75 10.84 19.91
CA TRP A 19 27.25 9.47 19.90
C TRP A 19 28.55 9.26 20.68
N LYS A 20 29.33 10.32 20.96
CA LYS A 20 30.63 10.17 21.63
C LYS A 20 30.50 9.68 23.07
N SER A 21 29.36 9.94 23.71
CA SER A 21 29.06 9.46 25.07
C SER A 21 28.57 8.01 25.10
N LEU A 22 28.25 7.42 23.94
CA LEU A 22 27.72 6.07 23.84
C LEU A 22 28.85 5.08 23.57
N ALA A 23 28.79 3.89 24.17
CA ALA A 23 29.69 2.81 23.78
C ALA A 23 29.53 2.53 22.27
N LEU A 24 30.65 2.31 21.56
CA LEU A 24 30.66 2.10 20.11
C LEU A 24 29.71 0.98 19.68
N GLU A 25 29.59 -0.07 20.49
CA GLU A 25 28.71 -1.23 20.27
C GLU A 25 27.21 -0.88 20.28
N MET A 26 26.83 0.22 20.92
CA MET A 26 25.45 0.73 20.95
C MET A 26 25.17 1.73 19.81
N ASN A 27 26.16 2.05 18.97
CA ASN A 27 25.99 2.94 17.84
C ASN A 27 25.24 2.22 16.72
N PHE A 28 24.13 2.80 16.25
CA PHE A 28 23.32 2.27 15.15
C PHE A 28 24.12 2.00 13.86
N ILE A 29 25.02 2.90 13.46
CA ILE A 29 25.83 2.72 12.26
C ILE A 29 26.81 1.57 12.45
N HIS A 30 27.41 1.45 13.63
CA HIS A 30 28.28 0.33 13.97
C HIS A 30 27.51 -1.00 13.92
N GLN A 31 26.30 -1.05 14.49
CA GLN A 31 25.43 -2.23 14.44
C GLN A 31 25.08 -2.61 12.99
N LEU A 32 24.74 -1.64 12.13
CA LEU A 32 24.44 -1.87 10.71
C LEU A 32 25.65 -2.39 9.91
N THR A 33 26.87 -1.92 10.17
CA THR A 33 28.06 -2.35 9.42
C THR A 33 28.63 -3.68 9.89
N HIS A 34 28.27 -4.15 11.09
CA HIS A 34 28.81 -5.37 11.69
C HIS A 34 27.78 -6.51 11.81
N ILE A 35 26.52 -6.29 11.43
CA ILE A 35 25.53 -7.35 11.39
C ILE A 35 25.91 -8.42 10.36
N THR A 36 25.95 -9.68 10.79
CA THR A 36 26.18 -10.84 9.92
C THR A 36 25.08 -11.89 10.12
N ARG A 37 25.09 -12.97 9.31
CA ARG A 37 24.12 -14.07 9.46
C ARG A 37 24.37 -14.93 10.70
N GLU A 38 25.52 -14.77 11.35
CA GLU A 38 25.90 -15.57 12.50
C GLU A 38 25.11 -15.16 13.74
N ARG A 39 24.77 -16.15 14.57
CA ARG A 39 24.09 -15.90 15.83
C ARG A 39 25.02 -15.15 16.78
N ASN A 40 24.49 -14.15 17.49
CA ASN A 40 25.23 -13.31 18.43
C ASN A 40 26.39 -12.52 17.77
N CYS A 41 26.26 -12.16 16.49
CA CYS A 41 27.25 -11.31 15.80
C CYS A 41 27.34 -9.88 16.37
N LEU A 42 26.28 -9.42 17.04
CA LEU A 42 26.24 -8.14 17.73
C LEU A 42 26.06 -8.37 19.23
N ARG A 43 26.79 -7.59 20.04
CA ARG A 43 26.61 -7.57 21.51
C ARG A 43 25.35 -6.81 21.92
N HIS A 44 24.99 -5.78 21.15
CA HIS A 44 23.78 -5.00 21.28
C HIS A 44 23.17 -4.80 19.88
N ASP A 45 21.87 -5.06 19.72
CA ASP A 45 21.12 -4.99 18.46
C ASP A 45 19.82 -4.17 18.57
N ASP A 46 19.56 -3.61 19.76
CA ASP A 46 18.36 -2.87 20.14
C ASP A 46 17.89 -1.82 19.12
N ARG A 47 18.80 -1.03 18.56
CA ARG A 47 18.43 0.02 17.59
C ARG A 47 18.11 -0.55 16.22
N VAL A 48 18.86 -1.55 15.77
CA VAL A 48 18.59 -2.24 14.50
C VAL A 48 17.25 -2.96 14.57
N ASP A 49 16.96 -3.62 15.69
CA ASP A 49 15.67 -4.28 15.94
C ASP A 49 14.51 -3.28 15.98
N CYS A 50 14.69 -2.13 16.63
CA CYS A 50 13.69 -1.06 16.64
C CYS A 50 13.39 -0.56 15.22
N VAL A 51 14.42 -0.30 14.42
CA VAL A 51 14.27 0.14 13.02
C VAL A 51 13.63 -0.95 12.17
N ALA A 52 14.00 -2.21 12.34
CA ALA A 52 13.39 -3.33 11.64
C ALA A 52 11.88 -3.45 11.95
N GLY A 53 11.50 -3.29 13.22
CA GLY A 53 10.09 -3.25 13.64
C GLY A 53 9.34 -2.08 13.01
N ALA A 54 9.91 -0.88 13.03
CA ALA A 54 9.33 0.33 12.44
C ALA A 54 9.15 0.20 10.91
N VAL A 55 10.18 -0.26 10.19
CA VAL A 55 10.12 -0.52 8.75
C VAL A 55 9.09 -1.59 8.45
N GLY A 56 9.04 -2.68 9.23
CA GLY A 56 8.02 -3.72 9.06
C GLY A 56 6.60 -3.19 9.25
N HIS A 57 6.38 -2.29 10.20
CA HIS A 57 5.10 -1.61 10.37
C HIS A 57 4.77 -0.69 9.19
N LEU A 58 5.73 0.15 8.77
CA LEU A 58 5.55 1.04 7.63
C LEU A 58 5.28 0.26 6.34
N VAL A 59 5.97 -0.84 6.10
CA VAL A 59 5.69 -1.73 4.97
C VAL A 59 4.27 -2.27 5.07
N ARG A 60 3.79 -2.72 6.24
CA ARG A 60 2.40 -3.19 6.38
C ARG A 60 1.36 -2.09 6.13
N VAL A 61 1.59 -0.88 6.64
CA VAL A 61 0.67 0.25 6.49
C VAL A 61 0.69 0.80 5.06
N LEU A 62 1.87 0.91 4.45
CA LEU A 62 2.02 1.39 3.06
C LEU A 62 1.73 0.29 2.02
N ALA A 63 1.82 -0.99 2.40
CA ALA A 63 1.33 -2.10 1.59
C ALA A 63 -0.18 -2.30 1.73
N GLN A 64 -0.89 -1.55 2.59
CA GLN A 64 -2.32 -1.33 2.35
C GLN A 64 -2.42 -0.51 1.06
N ASP A 65 -2.86 -1.24 0.05
CA ASP A 65 -2.36 -1.21 -1.31
C ASP A 65 -3.12 -0.15 -2.15
N PRO A 66 -2.47 0.53 -3.11
CA PRO A 66 -3.20 1.15 -4.23
C PRO A 66 -4.24 0.23 -4.85
N GLU A 67 -4.07 -1.09 -4.76
CA GLU A 67 -5.07 -2.06 -5.23
C GLU A 67 -6.30 -2.20 -4.31
N HIS A 68 -6.13 -2.02 -3.00
CA HIS A 68 -7.27 -1.92 -2.08
C HIS A 68 -8.02 -0.60 -2.34
N ALA A 69 -7.29 0.51 -2.49
CA ALA A 69 -7.88 1.80 -2.86
C ALA A 69 -8.61 1.74 -4.22
N ARG A 70 -8.02 1.09 -5.23
CA ARG A 70 -8.64 0.88 -6.54
C ARG A 70 -9.89 0.03 -6.45
N LYS A 71 -9.87 -1.03 -5.64
CA LYS A 71 -11.03 -1.90 -5.42
C LYS A 71 -12.17 -1.15 -4.73
N THR A 72 -11.88 -0.38 -3.68
CA THR A 72 -12.88 0.46 -3.00
C THR A 72 -13.51 1.47 -3.96
N LEU A 73 -12.71 2.16 -4.78
CA LEU A 73 -13.22 3.10 -5.78
C LEU A 73 -14.15 2.43 -6.81
N LEU A 74 -13.78 1.23 -7.28
CA LEU A 74 -14.59 0.43 -8.20
C LEU A 74 -15.89 -0.08 -7.57
N GLU A 75 -15.87 -0.45 -6.29
CA GLU A 75 -17.07 -0.86 -5.55
C GLU A 75 -18.02 0.32 -5.35
N ASP A 76 -17.50 1.50 -4.95
CA ASP A 76 -18.30 2.73 -4.80
C ASP A 76 -18.92 3.20 -6.12
N GLU A 77 -18.24 3.01 -7.25
CA GLU A 77 -18.76 3.33 -8.58
C GLU A 77 -19.85 2.34 -9.01
N LYS A 78 -19.65 1.04 -8.73
CA LYS A 78 -20.66 0.00 -8.97
C LYS A 78 -21.93 0.25 -8.18
N ASP A 79 -21.81 0.59 -6.90
CA ASP A 79 -22.97 0.84 -6.02
C ASP A 79 -23.76 2.06 -6.49
N ARG A 80 -23.08 3.12 -6.92
CA ARG A 80 -23.71 4.28 -7.55
C ARG A 80 -24.44 3.91 -8.85
N TRP A 81 -23.82 3.08 -9.69
CA TRP A 81 -24.44 2.61 -10.92
C TRP A 81 -25.68 1.75 -10.66
N ILE A 82 -25.60 0.83 -9.69
CA ILE A 82 -26.74 -0.02 -9.28
C ILE A 82 -27.88 0.86 -8.78
N ALA A 83 -27.61 1.85 -7.93
CA ALA A 83 -28.62 2.77 -7.42
C ALA A 83 -29.27 3.59 -8.54
N GLN A 84 -28.48 4.09 -9.50
CA GLN A 84 -29.01 4.80 -10.67
C GLN A 84 -29.92 3.88 -11.51
N TRP A 85 -29.46 2.66 -11.80
CA TRP A 85 -30.25 1.68 -12.56
C TRP A 85 -31.57 1.33 -11.86
N PHE A 86 -31.57 1.17 -10.53
CA PHE A 86 -32.79 0.95 -9.75
C PHE A 86 -33.75 2.13 -9.81
N ASN A 87 -33.24 3.37 -9.70
CA ASN A 87 -34.09 4.56 -9.81
C ASN A 87 -34.69 4.71 -11.22
N GLU A 88 -33.90 4.53 -12.26
CA GLU A 88 -34.39 4.55 -13.64
C GLU A 88 -35.42 3.44 -13.92
N ALA A 89 -35.23 2.26 -13.33
CA ALA A 89 -36.19 1.15 -13.43
C ALA A 89 -37.49 1.44 -12.66
N ALA A 90 -37.42 2.15 -11.53
CA ALA A 90 -38.59 2.57 -10.77
C ALA A 90 -39.41 3.64 -11.51
N GLU A 91 -38.75 4.56 -12.23
CA GLU A 91 -39.41 5.62 -13.02
C GLU A 91 -40.02 5.11 -14.34
N SER A 92 -39.41 4.12 -14.99
CA SER A 92 -39.80 3.66 -16.34
C SER A 92 -40.46 2.27 -16.39
N GLY A 93 -40.61 1.61 -15.24
CA GLY A 93 -41.05 0.21 -15.15
C GLY A 93 -39.96 -0.78 -15.59
N PRO A 94 -40.06 -2.07 -15.22
CA PRO A 94 -39.02 -3.04 -15.51
C PRO A 94 -38.89 -3.26 -17.03
N ARG A 95 -37.80 -2.79 -17.63
CA ARG A 95 -37.50 -2.95 -19.06
C ARG A 95 -36.99 -4.36 -19.35
N PHE A 96 -37.87 -5.35 -19.25
CA PHE A 96 -37.59 -6.70 -19.74
C PHE A 96 -37.37 -6.66 -21.26
N GLY A 97 -36.26 -7.25 -21.73
CA GLY A 97 -35.92 -7.34 -23.17
C GLY A 97 -34.89 -6.33 -23.68
N ARG A 98 -34.28 -5.50 -22.82
CA ARG A 98 -33.19 -4.59 -23.20
C ARG A 98 -31.85 -5.08 -22.63
N ARG A 99 -30.96 -5.56 -23.49
CA ARG A 99 -29.61 -6.02 -23.10
C ARG A 99 -28.60 -4.92 -23.44
N GLY A 100 -27.98 -4.35 -22.42
CA GLY A 100 -26.90 -3.39 -22.59
C GLY A 100 -25.66 -4.05 -23.17
N VAL A 101 -25.06 -3.46 -24.20
CA VAL A 101 -23.85 -3.98 -24.86
C VAL A 101 -22.64 -3.18 -24.39
N MET A 102 -21.75 -3.85 -23.67
CA MET A 102 -20.43 -3.33 -23.29
C MET A 102 -19.44 -3.57 -24.43
N ARG A 103 -18.75 -2.52 -24.90
CA ARG A 103 -17.70 -2.63 -25.92
C ARG A 103 -16.46 -1.87 -25.44
N ASN A 104 -15.32 -2.56 -25.36
CA ASN A 104 -14.05 -2.00 -24.88
C ASN A 104 -14.11 -1.28 -23.51
N GLY A 105 -14.98 -1.74 -22.60
CA GLY A 105 -15.12 -1.17 -21.26
C GLY A 105 -16.05 0.04 -21.15
N GLU A 106 -16.62 0.52 -22.27
CA GLU A 106 -17.60 1.60 -22.28
C GLU A 106 -18.98 1.08 -22.71
N PHE A 107 -20.03 1.64 -22.11
CA PHE A 107 -21.42 1.26 -22.39
C PHE A 107 -21.92 2.01 -23.61
N THR A 108 -21.99 1.33 -24.74
CA THR A 108 -22.26 1.99 -26.02
C THR A 108 -23.75 2.07 -26.36
N GLU A 109 -24.57 1.01 -26.24
CA GLU A 109 -25.99 1.05 -26.66
C GLU A 109 -26.90 0.00 -25.97
N VAL A 110 -28.21 0.30 -25.93
CA VAL A 110 -29.28 -0.58 -25.42
C VAL A 110 -30.14 -1.07 -26.57
N TRP A 111 -30.01 -2.34 -26.96
CA TRP A 111 -30.86 -2.95 -27.99
C TRP A 111 -32.15 -3.50 -27.39
N GLN A 112 -33.28 -3.26 -28.07
CA GLN A 112 -34.56 -3.87 -27.73
C GLN A 112 -34.67 -5.20 -28.49
N VAL A 113 -34.74 -6.32 -27.77
CA VAL A 113 -34.93 -7.65 -28.37
C VAL A 113 -36.43 -7.85 -28.58
N SER A 114 -36.87 -7.80 -29.83
CA SER A 114 -38.22 -8.19 -30.24
C SER A 114 -38.24 -9.71 -30.50
N PHE A 115 -39.22 -10.41 -29.92
CA PHE A 115 -39.56 -11.80 -30.25
C PHE A 115 -40.53 -11.85 -31.44
#